data_AF-A0A1G1FUI1-F1
#
_entry.id   AF-A0A1G1FUI1-F1
#
_cell.length_a   1.000
_cell.length_b   1.000
_cell.length_c   1.000
_cell.angle_alpha   90.00
_cell.angle_beta   90.00
_cell.angle_gamma   90.00
#
_symmetry.space_group_name_H-M   'P 1'
#
loop_
_entity.id
_entity.type
_entity.pdbx_description
1 polymer ?
#
loop_
_entity_poly.entity_id
_entity_poly.type
_entity_poly.pdbx_seq_one_letter_code
_entity_poly.pdbx_strand_id
1 'polypeptide(L)'
;MKVFRNPDILWREEEDSRSEALDGLAKGDDVTDVGTSVLFSDGIMLSLNMLGTEIWKRCDGRPLDDILSELTALFDVEPAVLREDALAFLAELAEKDFIRYEDR
;
A
#
# COMPACT_ATOMS: atom_id res chain seq x y z
N MET A 1 -8.09 5.93 14.42
CA MET A 1 -6.91 5.08 14.23
C MET A 1 -5.96 5.71 13.22
N LYS A 2 -4.72 5.97 13.63
CA LYS A 2 -3.62 6.39 12.76
C LYS A 2 -2.74 5.21 12.39
N VAL A 3 -2.09 5.27 11.24
CA VAL A 3 -1.23 4.17 10.75
C VAL A 3 0.19 4.67 10.55
N PHE A 4 1.16 3.94 11.12
CA PHE A 4 2.59 4.25 11.02
C PHE A 4 3.35 3.06 10.46
N ARG A 5 4.24 3.30 9.49
CA ARG A 5 5.28 2.34 9.13
C ARG A 5 6.21 2.10 10.30
N ASN A 6 6.68 0.87 10.42
CA ASN A 6 7.84 0.59 11.25
C ASN A 6 9.09 1.19 10.55
N PRO A 7 9.85 2.07 11.21
CA PRO A 7 11.01 2.73 10.61
C PRO A 7 12.17 1.78 10.31
N ASP A 8 12.19 0.58 10.89
CA ASP A 8 13.23 -0.42 10.66
C ASP A 8 13.02 -1.21 9.35
N ILE A 9 11.86 -1.06 8.70
CA ILE A 9 11.55 -1.73 7.44
C ILE A 9 12.30 -1.04 6.30
N LEU A 10 13.22 -1.77 5.68
CA LEU A 10 13.86 -1.35 4.45
C LEU A 10 12.87 -1.50 3.31
N TRP A 11 12.73 -0.49 2.47
CA TRP A 11 11.87 -0.60 1.29
C TRP A 11 12.39 0.25 0.15
N ARG A 12 12.02 -0.12 -1.07
CA ARG A 12 12.31 0.63 -2.29
C ARG A 12 11.15 0.50 -3.27
N GLU A 13 10.95 1.54 -4.07
CA GLU A 13 10.08 1.49 -5.24
C GLU A 13 10.86 0.88 -6.40
N GLU A 14 10.22 0.00 -7.16
CA GLU A 14 10.77 -0.58 -8.39
C GLU A 14 10.33 0.32 -9.56
N GLU A 15 11.17 1.31 -9.93
CA GLU A 15 10.81 2.38 -10.86
C GLU A 15 10.29 1.88 -12.22
N ASP A 16 10.95 0.88 -12.79
CA ASP A 16 10.57 0.29 -14.08
C ASP A 16 9.18 -0.38 -13.99
N SER A 17 8.98 -1.24 -13.00
CA SER A 17 7.70 -1.94 -12.78
C SER A 17 6.57 -0.98 -12.39
N ARG A 18 6.89 0.10 -11.66
CA ARG A 18 5.93 1.16 -11.35
C ARG A 18 5.50 1.90 -12.62
N SER A 19 6.43 2.23 -13.52
CA SER A 19 6.11 2.86 -14.79
C SER A 19 5.23 1.96 -15.66
N GLU A 20 5.57 0.67 -15.73
CA GLU A 20 4.78 -0.33 -16.46
C GLU A 20 3.35 -0.44 -15.91
N ALA A 21 3.18 -0.52 -14.60
CA ALA A 21 1.87 -0.58 -13.96
C ALA A 21 1.04 0.70 -14.21
N LEU A 22 1.65 1.88 -14.21
CA LEU A 22 0.96 3.13 -14.55
C LEU A 22 0.49 3.15 -16.01
N ASP A 23 1.35 2.71 -16.93
CA ASP A 23 1.01 2.64 -18.36
C ASP A 23 -0.10 1.62 -18.63
N GLY A 24 -0.10 0.49 -17.91
CA GLY A 24 -1.17 -0.51 -17.96
C GLY A 24 -2.50 0.04 -17.44
N LEU A 25 -2.49 0.68 -16.26
CA LEU A 25 -3.69 1.33 -15.70
C LEU A 25 -4.29 2.37 -16.65
N ALA A 26 -3.45 3.18 -17.30
CA ALA A 26 -3.91 4.19 -18.26
C ALA A 26 -4.59 3.57 -19.51
N LYS A 27 -4.29 2.31 -19.83
CA LYS A 27 -4.91 1.55 -20.93
C LYS A 27 -6.12 0.73 -20.48
N GLY A 28 -6.38 0.67 -19.17
CA GLY A 28 -7.40 -0.19 -18.58
C GLY A 28 -6.98 -1.66 -18.43
N ASP A 29 -5.66 -1.93 -18.44
CA ASP A 29 -5.12 -3.26 -18.19
C ASP A 29 -5.17 -3.60 -16.69
N ASP A 30 -5.27 -4.90 -16.39
CA ASP A 30 -5.14 -5.40 -15.03
C ASP A 30 -3.67 -5.48 -14.63
N VAL A 31 -3.29 -4.74 -13.59
CA VAL A 31 -1.91 -4.64 -13.08
C VAL A 31 -1.76 -5.10 -11.63
N THR A 32 -2.75 -5.82 -11.08
CA THR A 32 -2.74 -6.23 -9.68
C THR A 32 -1.52 -7.09 -9.30
N ASP A 33 -0.95 -7.81 -10.26
CA ASP A 33 0.19 -8.71 -10.07
C ASP A 33 1.56 -8.03 -10.30
N VAL A 34 1.57 -6.76 -10.74
CA VAL A 34 2.82 -6.03 -10.99
C VAL A 34 3.37 -5.50 -9.67
N GLY A 35 4.47 -6.09 -9.21
CA GLY A 35 5.22 -5.63 -8.05
C GLY A 35 5.89 -4.28 -8.29
N THR A 36 5.43 -3.23 -7.63
CA THR A 36 5.92 -1.85 -7.77
C THR A 36 6.79 -1.39 -6.61
N SER A 37 6.84 -2.14 -5.52
CA SER A 37 7.76 -1.89 -4.40
C SER A 37 8.11 -3.19 -3.71
N VAL A 38 9.28 -3.19 -3.06
CA VAL A 38 9.73 -4.30 -2.22
C VAL A 38 9.95 -3.79 -0.81
N LEU A 39 9.40 -4.50 0.17
CA LEU A 39 9.65 -4.33 1.59
C LEU A 39 10.55 -5.46 2.09
N PHE A 40 11.44 -5.17 3.02
CA PHE A 40 12.36 -6.14 3.60
C PHE A 40 12.58 -5.89 5.09
N SER A 41 12.36 -6.92 5.92
CA SER A 41 12.72 -6.94 7.33
C SER A 41 12.95 -8.37 7.80
N ASP A 42 13.98 -8.60 8.61
CA ASP A 42 14.26 -9.90 9.25
C ASP A 42 14.22 -11.12 8.30
N GLY A 43 14.70 -10.95 7.06
CA GLY A 43 14.70 -12.00 6.03
C GLY A 43 13.36 -12.22 5.34
N ILE A 44 12.30 -11.51 5.74
CA ILE A 44 11.01 -11.47 5.05
C ILE A 44 11.09 -10.42 3.94
N MET A 45 10.77 -10.84 2.72
CA MET A 45 10.65 -9.96 1.56
C MET A 45 9.19 -9.98 1.09
N LEU A 46 8.57 -8.81 0.98
CA LEU A 46 7.21 -8.65 0.45
C LEU A 46 7.27 -7.77 -0.80
N SER A 47 6.58 -8.19 -1.85
CA SER A 47 6.35 -7.38 -3.04
C SER A 47 4.97 -6.73 -2.94
N LEU A 48 4.88 -5.43 -3.17
CA LEU A 48 3.63 -4.67 -3.17
C LEU A 48 3.22 -4.33 -4.59
N ASN A 49 1.93 -4.48 -4.90
CA ASN A 49 1.36 -3.93 -6.12
C ASN A 49 1.18 -2.40 -6.03
N MET A 50 0.68 -1.77 -7.09
CA MET A 50 0.50 -0.31 -7.15
C MET A 50 -0.31 0.23 -5.95
N LEU A 51 -1.44 -0.42 -5.64
CA LEU A 51 -2.30 0.01 -4.54
C LEU A 51 -1.61 -0.14 -3.18
N GLY A 52 -0.98 -1.30 -2.94
CA GLY A 52 -0.22 -1.56 -1.72
C GLY A 52 0.92 -0.56 -1.50
N THR A 53 1.65 -0.21 -2.56
CA THR A 53 2.71 0.82 -2.53
C THR A 53 2.16 2.17 -2.11
N GLU A 54 1.03 2.59 -2.69
CA GLU A 54 0.42 3.88 -2.37
C GLU A 54 -0.21 3.92 -0.97
N ILE A 55 -0.72 2.80 -0.46
CA ILE A 55 -1.11 2.67 0.95
C ILE A 55 0.13 2.79 1.85
N TRP A 56 1.19 2.02 1.59
CA TRP A 56 2.42 2.00 2.37
C TRP A 56 3.03 3.40 2.52
N LYS A 57 3.13 4.16 1.43
CA LYS A 57 3.67 5.53 1.43
C LYS A 57 2.90 6.48 2.35
N ARG A 58 1.60 6.24 2.54
CA ARG A 58 0.70 7.05 3.38
C ARG A 58 0.59 6.57 4.83
N CYS A 59 1.20 5.44 5.17
CA CYS A 59 1.37 4.99 6.56
C CYS A 59 2.43 5.84 7.30
N ASP A 60 2.20 7.16 7.37
CA ASP A 60 3.12 8.18 7.89
C ASP A 60 2.60 8.85 9.17
N GLY A 61 1.57 8.27 9.80
CA GLY A 61 0.92 8.79 11.00
C GLY A 61 -0.40 9.52 10.75
N ARG A 62 -0.91 9.47 9.51
CA ARG A 62 -2.24 9.98 9.15
C ARG A 62 -3.39 9.04 9.57
N PRO A 63 -4.61 9.57 9.75
CA PRO A 63 -5.81 8.76 9.96
C PRO A 63 -6.09 7.84 8.76
N LEU A 64 -6.48 6.60 9.04
CA LEU A 64 -6.79 5.63 7.98
C LEU A 64 -7.88 6.14 7.02
N ASP A 65 -8.92 6.80 7.53
CA ASP A 65 -10.01 7.30 6.71
C ASP A 65 -9.55 8.35 5.69
N ASP A 66 -8.57 9.19 6.05
CA ASP A 66 -7.98 10.19 5.14
C ASP A 66 -7.19 9.50 4.03
N ILE A 67 -6.40 8.47 4.38
CA ILE A 67 -5.64 7.66 3.43
C ILE A 67 -6.59 7.01 2.41
N LEU A 68 -7.67 6.38 2.88
CA LEU A 68 -8.65 5.73 2.01
C LEU A 68 -9.34 6.73 1.10
N SER A 69 -9.74 7.90 1.62
CA SER A 69 -10.39 8.94 0.81
C SER A 69 -9.49 9.46 -0.31
N GLU A 70 -8.19 9.63 -0.07
CA GLU A 70 -7.22 10.02 -1.11
C GLU A 70 -7.09 8.92 -2.18
N LEU A 71 -7.00 7.65 -1.76
CA LEU A 71 -6.80 6.52 -2.65
C LEU A 71 -8.03 6.23 -3.52
N THR A 72 -9.25 6.38 -2.99
CA THR A 72 -10.49 6.27 -3.79
C THR A 72 -10.46 7.24 -4.97
N ALA A 73 -10.02 8.48 -4.74
CA ALA A 73 -9.95 9.49 -5.80
C ALA A 73 -8.86 9.21 -6.84
N LEU A 74 -7.80 8.48 -6.47
CA LEU A 74 -6.68 8.16 -7.36
C LEU A 74 -6.94 6.93 -8.23
N PHE A 75 -7.61 5.92 -7.69
CA PHE A 75 -7.76 4.62 -8.35
C PHE A 75 -9.14 4.39 -8.98
N ASP A 76 -10.11 5.30 -8.78
CA ASP A 76 -11.49 5.16 -9.26
C ASP A 76 -12.15 3.82 -8.86
N VAL A 77 -11.78 3.31 -7.68
CA VAL A 77 -12.30 2.07 -7.10
C VAL A 77 -13.45 2.38 -6.14
N GLU A 78 -14.43 1.48 -6.06
CA GLU A 78 -15.53 1.60 -5.11
C GLU A 78 -15.01 1.73 -3.65
N PRO A 79 -15.46 2.74 -2.88
CA PRO A 79 -14.94 2.98 -1.53
C PRO A 79 -15.04 1.78 -0.58
N ALA A 80 -16.09 0.97 -0.72
CA ALA A 80 -16.30 -0.22 0.11
C ALA A 80 -15.27 -1.31 -0.18
N VAL A 81 -15.03 -1.59 -1.46
CA VAL A 81 -14.02 -2.57 -1.93
C VAL A 81 -12.62 -2.12 -1.52
N LEU A 82 -12.27 -0.86 -1.79
CA LEU A 82 -10.97 -0.31 -1.40
C LEU A 82 -10.74 -0.40 0.11
N ARG A 83 -11.76 -0.11 0.92
CA ARG A 83 -11.66 -0.20 2.37
C ARG A 83 -11.41 -1.63 2.83
N GLU A 84 -12.12 -2.60 2.28
CA GLU A 84 -11.94 -4.02 2.61
C GLU A 84 -10.52 -4.49 2.26
N ASP A 85 -10.07 -4.24 1.03
CA ASP A 85 -8.74 -4.61 0.55
C ASP A 85 -7.63 -3.93 1.36
N ALA A 86 -7.77 -2.63 1.62
CA ALA A 86 -6.79 -1.89 2.41
C ALA A 86 -6.74 -2.37 3.87
N LEU A 87 -7.87 -2.71 4.48
CA LEU A 87 -7.89 -3.25 5.85
C LEU A 87 -7.26 -4.64 5.91
N ALA A 88 -7.54 -5.52 4.94
CA ALA A 88 -6.90 -6.83 4.84
C ALA A 88 -5.38 -6.68 4.67
N PHE A 89 -4.94 -5.83 3.74
CA PHE A 89 -3.53 -5.54 3.51
C PHE A 89 -2.83 -4.99 4.75
N LEU A 90 -3.41 -3.99 5.41
CA LEU A 90 -2.81 -3.40 6.61
C LEU A 90 -2.82 -4.38 7.80
N ALA A 91 -3.80 -5.27 7.90
CA ALA A 91 -3.80 -6.34 8.89
C ALA A 91 -2.61 -7.29 8.68
N GLU A 92 -2.35 -7.73 7.44
CA GLU A 92 -1.19 -8.58 7.12
C GLU A 92 0.14 -7.90 7.44
N LEU A 93 0.25 -6.59 7.19
CA LEU A 93 1.44 -5.83 7.55
C LEU A 93 1.61 -5.69 9.06
N ALA A 94 0.50 -5.49 9.79
CA ALA A 94 0.53 -5.39 11.24
C ALA A 94 0.93 -6.72 11.91
N GLU A 95 0.45 -7.85 11.39
CA GLU A 95 0.84 -9.20 11.86
C GLU A 95 2.35 -9.48 11.71
N LYS A 96 3.01 -8.79 10.78
CA LYS A 96 4.45 -8.94 10.51
C LYS A 96 5.31 -7.86 11.19
N ASP A 97 4.71 -6.98 11.99
CA ASP A 97 5.33 -5.81 12.60
C ASP A 97 5.86 -4.77 11.58
N PHE A 98 5.30 -4.73 10.36
CA PHE A 98 5.70 -3.75 9.31
C PHE A 98 5.02 -2.40 9.50
N ILE A 99 3.87 -2.38 10.17
CA ILE A 99 3.16 -1.17 10.57
C ILE A 99 2.68 -1.30 12.02
N ARG A 100 2.26 -0.18 12.58
CA ARG A 100 1.57 -0.11 13.87
C ARG A 100 0.40 0.85 13.80
N TYR A 101 -0.64 0.54 14.56
CA TYR A 101 -1.78 1.43 14.77
C TYR A 101 -1.61 2.22 16.05
N GLU A 102 -2.08 3.47 16.03
CA GLU A 102 -2.31 4.25 17.25
C GLU A 102 -3.78 4.71 17.28
N ASP A 103 -4.46 4.32 18.35
CA ASP A 103 -5.72 4.93 18.73
C ASP A 103 -5.45 6.22 19.49
N ARG A 104 -6.28 7.22 19.19
CA ARG A 104 -6.12 8.57 19.70
C ARG A 104 -6.67 8.69 21.11
#